data_AF-A0A3N4VMV9-F1
#
_entry.id   AF-A0A3N4VMV9-F1
#
_cell.length_a   1.000
_cell.length_b   1.000
_cell.length_c   1.000
_cell.angle_alpha   90.00
_cell.angle_beta   90.00
_cell.angle_gamma   90.00
#
_symmetry.space_group_name_H-M   'P 1'
#
loop_
_entity.id
_entity.type
_entity.pdbx_description
1 polymer ?
#
loop_
_entity_poly.entity_id
_entity_poly.type
_entity_poly.pdbx_seq_one_letter_code
_entity_poly.pdbx_strand_id
1 'polypeptide(L)'
;MRQVFSSQRLENVEKVAELLREAGIEVRITNGRSYKGGRRGTFSYREAGGPQPAVWVVRSDDQVRAREILRDAGLLETTRGDSFVPSFRERPADAAADAAQRRMLRVKLILLAGIVVVGGLAIVRALRQDPAAEALKAHPLDGSAAAVPQALAAAVLRQELPQARLDTLCLAIDGRDPGRAFVEAMRIPRKRVVAASECVRDPDEDRGSRLRAGGEPALIVDVHAFRPRKGEGESIAGTVEYSAYHHRMSGRYKVLEVVEAEDGWRVVRTVKHVAM
;
A
#
# COMPACT_ATOMS: atom_id res chain seq x y z
N MET A 1 10.79 33.94 38.33
CA MET A 1 9.74 34.01 37.29
C MET A 1 8.57 33.11 37.67
N ARG A 2 7.34 33.58 37.52
CA ARG A 2 6.12 32.80 37.82
C ARG A 2 5.12 32.90 36.66
N GLN A 3 4.52 31.77 36.30
CA GLN A 3 3.48 31.72 35.27
C GLN A 3 2.19 32.38 35.79
N VAL A 4 1.61 33.26 34.98
CA VAL A 4 0.37 33.97 35.31
C VAL A 4 -0.78 33.64 34.37
N PHE A 5 -0.47 33.28 33.12
CA PHE A 5 -1.49 32.96 32.12
C PHE A 5 -0.94 31.98 31.07
N SER A 6 -1.78 31.07 30.57
CA SER A 6 -1.46 30.20 29.44
C SER A 6 -2.71 29.99 28.58
N SER A 7 -2.51 29.93 27.27
CA SER A 7 -3.57 29.63 26.32
C SER A 7 -3.02 28.82 25.16
N GLN A 8 -3.87 27.99 24.56
CA GLN A 8 -3.51 27.27 23.34
C GLN A 8 -3.36 28.21 22.14
N ARG A 9 -4.03 29.38 22.18
CA ARG A 9 -3.92 30.41 21.14
C ARG A 9 -2.84 31.41 21.50
N LEU A 10 -1.83 31.51 20.64
CA LEU A 10 -0.67 32.36 20.86
C LEU A 10 -1.06 33.85 20.86
N GLU A 11 -2.03 34.24 20.05
CA GLU A 11 -2.52 35.61 19.94
C GLU A 11 -3.09 36.12 21.27
N ASN A 12 -3.75 35.24 22.02
CA ASN A 12 -4.28 35.57 23.34
C ASN A 12 -3.14 35.80 24.35
N VAL A 13 -2.09 34.98 24.29
CA VAL A 13 -0.89 35.12 25.14
C VAL A 13 -0.12 36.40 24.80
N GLU A 14 -0.05 36.77 23.53
CA GLU A 14 0.57 38.02 23.07
C GLU A 14 -0.18 39.26 23.58
N LYS A 15 -1.51 39.28 23.44
CA LYS A 15 -2.36 40.37 23.95
C LYS A 15 -2.28 40.52 25.47
N VAL A 16 -2.24 39.41 26.20
CA VAL A 16 -2.09 39.43 27.65
C VAL A 16 -0.70 39.94 28.07
N ALA A 17 0.35 39.57 27.33
CA ALA A 17 1.68 40.08 27.58
C ALA A 17 1.79 41.59 27.29
N GLU A 18 1.08 42.08 26.27
CA GLU A 18 0.99 43.51 25.95
C GLU A 18 0.28 44.29 27.07
N LEU A 19 -0.88 43.82 27.53
CA LEU A 19 -1.63 44.40 28.65
C LEU A 19 -0.76 44.53 29.92
N LEU A 20 0.02 43.50 30.24
CA LEU A 20 0.91 43.53 31.41
C LEU A 20 2.10 44.49 31.23
N ARG A 21 2.64 44.62 30.01
CA ARG A 21 3.71 45.59 29.72
C ARG A 21 3.22 47.02 29.81
N GLU A 22 2.01 47.31 29.33
CA GLU A 22 1.39 48.64 29.45
C GLU A 22 1.20 49.06 30.91
N ALA A 23 0.93 48.10 31.81
CA ALA A 23 0.86 48.33 33.24
C ALA A 23 2.25 48.47 33.93
N GLY A 24 3.34 48.42 33.15
CA GLY A 24 4.71 48.53 33.63
C GLY A 24 5.29 47.24 34.23
N ILE A 25 4.70 46.08 33.93
CA ILE A 25 5.14 44.78 34.46
C ILE A 25 6.02 44.05 33.44
N GLU A 26 7.20 43.62 33.88
CA GLU A 26 8.15 42.92 33.03
C GLU A 26 7.75 41.45 32.84
N VAL A 27 7.50 41.05 31.58
CA VAL A 27 6.99 39.71 31.22
C VAL A 27 7.79 39.00 30.13
N ARG A 28 7.87 37.67 30.24
CA ARG A 28 8.50 36.74 29.30
C ARG A 28 7.45 35.78 28.75
N ILE A 29 7.41 35.61 27.43
CA ILE A 29 6.57 34.61 26.76
C ILE A 29 7.41 33.34 26.50
N THR A 30 6.91 32.18 26.91
CA THR A 30 7.45 30.87 26.54
C THR A 30 6.60 30.23 25.45
N ASN A 31 7.22 29.45 24.56
CA ASN A 31 6.56 28.84 23.38
C ASN A 31 5.89 29.89 22.45
N GLY A 32 6.48 31.10 22.38
CA GLY A 32 6.05 32.21 21.53
C GLY A 32 6.42 32.05 20.04
N ARG A 33 6.26 33.13 19.26
CA ARG A 33 6.66 33.13 17.83
C ARG A 33 8.15 32.85 17.71
N SER A 34 8.49 31.73 17.05
CA SER A 34 9.87 31.44 16.65
C SER A 34 10.10 32.03 15.26
N TYR A 35 11.17 32.82 15.12
CA TYR A 35 11.63 33.35 13.82
C TYR A 35 11.94 32.25 12.79
N LYS A 36 12.19 31.00 13.24
CA LYS A 36 12.46 29.84 12.36
C LYS A 36 11.33 28.80 12.35
N GLY A 37 10.12 29.13 12.78
CA GLY A 37 8.99 28.22 12.76
C GLY A 37 8.24 28.26 11.43
N GLY A 38 8.08 27.12 10.76
CA GLY A 38 7.23 27.00 9.57
C GLY A 38 5.78 27.45 9.83
N ARG A 39 5.07 27.82 8.75
CA ARG A 39 3.64 28.18 8.76
C ARG A 39 2.86 27.15 9.59
N ARG A 40 2.34 27.54 10.76
CA ARG A 40 1.49 26.64 11.57
C ARG A 40 0.16 26.45 10.85
N GLY A 41 -0.29 25.21 10.75
CA GLY A 41 -1.63 24.87 10.25
C GLY A 41 -2.73 25.48 11.11
N THR A 42 -3.93 25.57 10.54
CA THR A 42 -5.14 26.07 11.22
C THR A 42 -5.41 25.31 12.52
N PHE A 43 -5.60 26.06 13.61
CA PHE A 43 -5.87 25.58 14.97
C PHE A 43 -7.08 24.61 15.04
N SER A 44 -6.91 23.47 15.72
CA SER A 44 -7.96 22.45 15.93
C SER A 44 -8.06 22.04 17.40
N TYR A 45 -9.27 22.02 17.97
CA TYR A 45 -9.55 21.56 19.34
C TYR A 45 -9.50 20.03 19.52
N ARG A 46 -9.36 19.28 18.42
CA ARG A 46 -9.39 17.80 18.42
C ARG A 46 -8.01 17.15 18.57
N GLU A 47 -6.94 17.94 18.52
CA GLU A 47 -5.57 17.45 18.53
C GLU A 47 -4.93 17.67 19.91
N ALA A 48 -4.30 16.63 20.47
CA ALA A 48 -3.60 16.74 21.75
C ALA A 48 -2.31 17.54 21.54
N GLY A 49 -2.35 18.83 21.91
CA GLY A 49 -1.37 19.84 21.52
C GLY A 49 0.00 19.72 22.18
N GLY A 50 1.03 20.14 21.44
CA GLY A 50 2.40 20.34 21.95
C GLY A 50 2.54 21.46 23.00
N PRO A 51 3.76 21.90 23.33
CA PRO A 51 4.02 22.85 24.41
C PRO A 51 3.17 24.12 24.32
N GLN A 52 2.35 24.39 25.34
CA GLN A 52 1.42 25.52 25.33
C GLN A 52 2.16 26.87 25.51
N PRO A 53 1.78 27.90 24.74
CA PRO A 53 2.20 29.28 24.99
C PRO A 53 1.79 29.77 26.38
N ALA A 54 2.71 30.44 27.08
CA ALA A 54 2.47 30.96 28.43
C ALA A 54 3.21 32.27 28.70
N VAL A 55 2.61 33.12 29.54
CA VAL A 55 3.19 34.38 30.03
C VAL A 55 3.73 34.17 31.45
N TRP A 56 4.97 34.58 31.65
CA TRP A 56 5.69 34.55 32.91
C TRP A 56 6.05 35.96 33.33
N VAL A 57 5.80 36.31 34.58
CA VAL A 57 6.28 37.57 35.16
C VAL A 57 7.72 37.35 35.62
N VAL A 58 8.62 38.28 35.24
CA VAL A 58 10.06 38.17 35.51
C VAL A 58 10.34 38.38 37.00
N ARG A 59 9.82 39.48 37.56
CA ARG A 59 9.95 39.88 38.96
C ARG A 59 8.87 39.23 39.81
N SER A 60 9.25 38.70 40.96
CA SER A 60 8.30 38.01 41.86
C SER A 60 7.31 38.99 42.50
N ASP A 61 7.73 40.23 42.76
CA ASP A 61 6.93 41.24 43.45
C ASP A 61 5.74 41.72 42.59
N ASP A 62 5.90 41.73 41.27
CA ASP A 62 4.87 42.14 40.32
C ASP A 62 3.78 41.07 40.10
N GLN A 63 3.93 39.88 40.69
CA GLN A 63 3.02 38.76 40.48
C GLN A 63 1.59 39.05 40.98
N VAL A 64 1.47 39.68 42.15
CA VAL A 64 0.16 39.97 42.76
C VAL A 64 -0.58 40.99 41.91
N ARG A 65 0.11 42.08 41.57
CA ARG A 65 -0.39 43.16 40.70
C ARG A 65 -0.78 42.64 39.32
N ALA A 66 0.03 41.76 38.71
CA ALA A 66 -0.30 41.12 37.44
C ALA A 66 -1.60 40.32 37.52
N ARG A 67 -1.84 39.57 38.60
CA ARG A 67 -3.08 38.79 38.78
C ARG A 67 -4.30 39.65 39.06
N GLU A 68 -4.12 40.83 39.65
CA GLU A 68 -5.21 41.81 39.83
C GLU A 68 -5.65 42.36 38.49
N ILE A 69 -4.71 42.84 37.68
CA ILE A 69 -4.99 43.33 36.32
C ILE A 69 -5.70 42.27 35.47
N LEU A 70 -5.26 41.01 35.55
CA LEU A 70 -5.90 39.92 34.81
C LEU A 70 -7.30 39.55 35.34
N ARG A 71 -7.57 39.75 36.64
CA ARG A 71 -8.92 39.61 37.22
C ARG A 71 -9.83 40.74 36.76
N ASP A 72 -9.34 41.97 36.77
CA ASP A 72 -10.10 43.14 36.34
C ASP A 72 -10.45 43.07 34.84
N ALA A 73 -9.58 42.45 34.04
CA ALA A 73 -9.82 42.16 32.62
C ALA A 73 -10.75 40.95 32.37
N GLY A 74 -11.26 40.29 33.42
CA GLY A 74 -12.13 39.10 33.30
C GLY A 74 -11.42 37.85 32.77
N LEU A 75 -10.08 37.81 32.80
CA LEU A 75 -9.26 36.71 32.27
C LEU A 75 -8.90 35.66 33.33
N LEU A 76 -9.21 35.92 34.60
CA LEU A 76 -9.06 35.00 35.73
C LEU A 76 -10.34 34.93 36.54
N GLU A 77 -10.86 33.73 36.76
CA GLU A 77 -11.96 33.49 37.69
C GLU A 77 -11.51 33.70 39.14
N THR A 78 -12.31 34.41 39.92
CA THR A 78 -12.02 34.66 41.33
C THR A 78 -12.19 33.36 42.12
N THR A 79 -11.11 32.70 42.51
CA THR A 79 -11.17 31.56 43.44
C THR A 79 -11.34 32.01 44.89
N ARG A 80 -12.15 33.04 45.16
CA ARG A 80 -12.59 33.39 46.52
C ARG A 80 -13.97 32.79 46.74
N GLY A 81 -13.99 31.46 46.85
CA GLY A 81 -14.97 30.76 47.66
C GLY A 81 -14.25 30.36 48.95
N ASP A 82 -14.69 30.89 50.09
CA ASP A 82 -14.27 30.48 51.41
C ASP A 82 -14.40 28.95 51.56
N SER A 83 -13.28 28.25 51.68
CA SER A 83 -13.18 27.00 52.45
C SER A 83 -11.76 26.46 52.37
N PHE A 84 -10.99 26.67 53.43
CA PHE A 84 -9.74 25.93 53.69
C PHE A 84 -10.13 24.54 54.24
N VAL A 85 -10.41 23.60 53.33
CA VAL A 85 -10.44 22.17 53.66
C VAL A 85 -9.77 21.44 52.50
N PRO A 86 -8.69 20.67 52.72
CA PRO A 86 -8.15 19.82 51.68
C PRO A 86 -9.13 18.66 51.47
N SER A 87 -10.02 18.78 50.48
CA SER A 87 -10.82 17.64 50.04
C SER A 87 -9.89 16.70 49.27
N PHE A 88 -9.32 15.71 49.95
CA PHE A 88 -8.99 14.44 49.32
C PHE A 88 -10.30 13.80 48.86
N ARG A 89 -10.81 14.23 47.70
CA ARG A 89 -11.72 13.40 46.93
C ARG A 89 -10.83 12.37 46.25
N GLU A 90 -10.62 11.25 46.91
CA GLU A 90 -10.54 10.00 46.17
C GLU A 90 -11.81 9.94 45.33
N ARG A 91 -11.67 10.25 44.04
CA ARG A 91 -12.71 9.97 43.07
C ARG A 91 -12.87 8.45 43.16
N PRO A 92 -14.04 7.91 43.56
CA PRO A 92 -14.24 6.49 43.47
C PRO A 92 -13.98 6.16 42.00
N ALA A 93 -12.98 5.33 41.73
CA ALA A 93 -12.70 4.91 40.37
C ALA A 93 -14.02 4.35 39.85
N ASP A 94 -14.59 5.00 38.83
CA ASP A 94 -15.87 4.65 38.22
C ASP A 94 -15.75 3.26 37.60
N ALA A 95 -15.78 2.20 38.41
CA ALA A 95 -15.62 0.81 37.98
C ALA A 95 -16.73 0.41 36.99
N ALA A 96 -17.88 1.08 37.04
CA ALA A 96 -18.96 0.94 36.08
C ALA A 96 -18.67 1.60 34.72
N ALA A 97 -18.05 2.78 34.69
CA ALA A 97 -17.61 3.41 33.45
C ALA A 97 -16.47 2.60 32.81
N ASP A 98 -15.57 2.06 33.64
CA ASP A 98 -14.45 1.23 33.23
C ASP A 98 -14.90 -0.10 32.61
N ALA A 99 -15.94 -0.75 33.16
CA ALA A 99 -16.49 -1.98 32.59
C ALA A 99 -17.19 -1.76 31.24
N ALA A 100 -17.97 -0.69 31.08
CA ALA A 100 -18.62 -0.34 29.82
C ALA A 100 -17.59 0.08 28.75
N GLN A 101 -16.59 0.87 29.15
CA GLN A 101 -15.52 1.32 28.27
C GLN A 101 -14.62 0.16 27.83
N ARG A 102 -14.29 -0.78 28.72
CA ARG A 102 -13.57 -2.02 28.39
C ARG A 102 -14.38 -2.94 27.45
N ARG A 103 -15.70 -3.05 27.65
CA ARG A 103 -16.59 -3.82 26.74
C ARG A 103 -16.62 -3.19 25.35
N MET A 104 -16.75 -1.87 25.26
CA MET A 104 -16.74 -1.14 23.99
C MET A 104 -15.39 -1.25 23.28
N LEU A 105 -14.28 -1.23 24.03
CA LEU A 105 -12.94 -1.46 23.50
C LEU A 105 -12.77 -2.88 22.93
N ARG A 106 -13.29 -3.91 23.62
CA ARG A 106 -13.30 -5.30 23.12
C ARG A 106 -14.13 -5.45 21.85
N VAL A 107 -15.33 -4.86 21.79
CA VAL A 107 -16.17 -4.88 20.58
C VAL A 107 -15.45 -4.19 19.42
N LYS A 108 -14.84 -3.02 19.65
CA LYS A 108 -14.08 -2.30 18.63
C LYS A 108 -12.88 -3.10 18.11
N LEU A 109 -12.14 -3.78 19.01
CA LEU A 109 -11.02 -4.64 18.64
C LEU A 109 -11.46 -5.88 17.85
N ILE A 110 -12.57 -6.52 18.24
CA ILE A 110 -13.14 -7.66 17.49
C ILE A 110 -13.58 -7.21 16.10
N LEU A 111 -14.24 -6.05 15.98
CA LEU A 111 -14.64 -5.49 14.69
C LEU A 111 -13.42 -5.20 13.80
N LEU A 112 -12.39 -4.54 14.33
CA LEU A 112 -11.16 -4.24 13.59
C LEU A 112 -10.43 -5.52 13.17
N ALA A 113 -10.31 -6.50 14.06
CA ALA A 113 -9.75 -7.80 13.74
C ALA A 113 -10.56 -8.50 12.63
N GLY A 114 -11.88 -8.43 12.69
CA GLY A 114 -12.77 -8.92 11.64
C GLY A 114 -12.52 -8.25 10.29
N ILE A 115 -12.40 -6.91 10.26
CA ILE A 115 -12.09 -6.18 9.02
C ILE A 115 -10.71 -6.57 8.47
N VAL A 116 -9.70 -6.71 9.32
CA VAL A 116 -8.35 -7.13 8.91
C VAL A 116 -8.37 -8.56 8.36
N VAL A 117 -9.10 -9.47 8.98
CA VAL A 117 -9.23 -10.86 8.51
C VAL A 117 -10.00 -10.93 7.19
N VAL A 118 -11.14 -10.25 7.07
CA VAL A 118 -11.95 -10.21 5.84
C VAL A 118 -11.19 -9.52 4.71
N GLY A 119 -10.55 -8.38 4.99
CA GLY A 119 -9.73 -7.64 4.03
C GLY A 119 -8.49 -8.44 3.61
N GLY A 120 -7.81 -9.08 4.55
CA GLY A 120 -6.68 -9.97 4.28
C GLY A 120 -7.08 -11.16 3.40
N LEU A 121 -8.21 -11.80 3.70
CA LEU A 121 -8.72 -12.91 2.90
C LEU A 121 -9.15 -12.47 1.49
N ALA A 122 -9.80 -11.30 1.36
CA ALA A 122 -10.18 -10.72 0.07
C ALA A 122 -8.96 -10.39 -0.80
N ILE A 123 -7.90 -9.81 -0.20
CA ILE A 123 -6.64 -9.52 -0.89
C ILE A 123 -5.94 -10.80 -1.32
N VAL A 124 -5.84 -11.80 -0.44
CA VAL A 124 -5.24 -13.11 -0.78
C VAL A 124 -6.01 -13.81 -1.88
N ARG A 125 -7.34 -13.72 -1.87
CA ARG A 125 -8.20 -14.27 -2.93
C ARG A 125 -7.99 -13.53 -4.25
N ALA A 126 -7.94 -12.20 -4.24
CA ALA A 126 -7.69 -11.39 -5.43
C ALA A 126 -6.31 -11.69 -6.04
N LEU A 127 -5.29 -11.93 -5.21
CA LEU A 127 -3.94 -12.29 -5.67
C LEU A 127 -3.82 -13.72 -6.23
N ARG A 128 -4.79 -14.59 -5.94
CA ARG A 128 -4.81 -16.01 -6.37
C ARG A 128 -5.87 -16.32 -7.43
N GLN A 129 -6.73 -15.36 -7.76
CA GLN A 129 -7.75 -15.56 -8.78
C GLN A 129 -7.07 -15.59 -10.16
N ASP A 130 -7.21 -16.74 -10.83
CA ASP A 130 -6.96 -16.86 -12.26
C ASP A 130 -8.30 -16.62 -12.99
N PRO A 131 -8.62 -15.37 -13.37
CA PRO A 131 -9.89 -15.07 -14.00
C PRO A 131 -10.06 -15.78 -15.35
N ALA A 132 -8.95 -16.13 -16.02
CA ALA A 132 -8.99 -16.88 -17.27
C ALA A 132 -9.41 -18.34 -17.03
N ALA A 133 -8.92 -18.97 -15.96
CA ALA A 133 -9.39 -20.31 -15.57
C ALA A 133 -10.88 -20.32 -15.20
N GLU A 134 -11.37 -19.30 -14.49
CA GLU A 134 -12.79 -19.22 -14.13
C GLU A 134 -13.67 -18.95 -15.36
N ALA A 135 -13.24 -18.06 -16.26
CA ALA A 135 -13.94 -17.79 -17.52
C ALA A 135 -13.98 -19.03 -18.42
N LEU A 136 -12.93 -19.88 -18.40
CA LEU A 136 -12.87 -21.10 -19.18
C LEU A 136 -13.96 -22.11 -18.78
N LYS A 137 -14.33 -22.19 -17.49
CA LYS A 137 -15.41 -23.08 -17.02
C LYS A 137 -16.77 -22.76 -17.64
N ALA A 138 -17.02 -21.49 -17.94
CA ALA A 138 -18.25 -21.03 -18.59
C ALA A 138 -18.14 -20.98 -20.12
N HIS A 139 -16.96 -21.29 -20.69
CA HIS A 139 -16.71 -21.21 -22.12
C HIS A 139 -17.42 -22.36 -22.87
N PRO A 140 -17.94 -22.14 -24.09
CA PRO A 140 -18.64 -23.17 -24.87
C PRO A 140 -17.75 -24.35 -25.34
N LEU A 141 -16.43 -24.19 -25.29
CA LEU A 141 -15.41 -25.17 -25.72
C LEU A 141 -15.61 -25.64 -27.17
N ASP A 142 -15.91 -24.70 -28.07
CA ASP A 142 -16.18 -24.90 -29.49
C ASP A 142 -14.97 -24.56 -30.41
N GLY A 143 -13.82 -24.25 -29.81
CA GLY A 143 -12.63 -23.79 -30.51
C GLY A 143 -12.54 -22.28 -30.72
N SER A 144 -13.51 -21.49 -30.24
CA SER A 144 -13.36 -20.03 -30.20
C SER A 144 -12.22 -19.62 -29.27
N ALA A 145 -11.65 -18.44 -29.52
CA ALA A 145 -10.53 -17.94 -28.72
C ALA A 145 -10.96 -17.71 -27.27
N ALA A 146 -10.15 -18.20 -26.33
CA ALA A 146 -10.28 -17.97 -24.89
C ALA A 146 -9.00 -17.38 -24.33
N ALA A 147 -9.11 -16.68 -23.19
CA ALA A 147 -7.93 -16.23 -22.44
C ALA A 147 -7.15 -17.44 -21.92
N VAL A 148 -5.82 -17.36 -21.93
CA VAL A 148 -4.94 -18.44 -21.48
C VAL A 148 -4.94 -18.51 -19.94
N PRO A 149 -5.38 -19.62 -19.33
CA PRO A 149 -5.22 -19.83 -17.89
C PRO A 149 -3.74 -19.84 -17.50
N GLN A 150 -3.41 -19.29 -16.33
CA GLN A 150 -2.04 -19.28 -15.82
C GLN A 150 -1.49 -20.71 -15.66
N ALA A 151 -2.31 -21.65 -15.21
CA ALA A 151 -1.89 -23.06 -15.10
C ALA A 151 -1.47 -23.66 -16.45
N LEU A 152 -2.20 -23.32 -17.53
CA LEU A 152 -1.87 -23.71 -18.89
C LEU A 152 -0.58 -23.04 -19.38
N ALA A 153 -0.47 -21.71 -19.22
CA ALA A 153 0.75 -20.99 -19.57
C ALA A 153 1.98 -21.55 -18.86
N ALA A 154 1.86 -21.87 -17.56
CA ALA A 154 2.94 -22.47 -16.78
C ALA A 154 3.36 -23.84 -17.30
N ALA A 155 2.41 -24.68 -17.73
CA ALA A 155 2.71 -25.98 -18.32
C ALA A 155 3.53 -25.84 -19.61
N VAL A 156 3.10 -24.95 -20.51
CA VAL A 156 3.80 -24.65 -21.76
C VAL A 156 5.21 -24.09 -21.48
N LEU A 157 5.31 -23.08 -20.62
CA LEU A 157 6.58 -22.42 -20.32
C LEU A 157 7.58 -23.36 -19.63
N ARG A 158 7.15 -24.20 -18.69
CA ARG A 158 8.05 -25.18 -18.04
C ARG A 158 8.66 -26.16 -19.04
N GLN A 159 7.93 -26.53 -20.09
CA GLN A 159 8.45 -27.38 -21.15
C GLN A 159 9.42 -26.63 -22.09
N GLU A 160 9.09 -25.40 -22.45
CA GLU A 160 9.76 -24.68 -23.54
C GLU A 160 10.95 -23.81 -23.08
N LEU A 161 10.87 -23.18 -21.91
CA LEU A 161 11.91 -22.27 -21.41
C LEU A 161 13.29 -22.93 -21.19
N PRO A 162 13.41 -24.18 -20.72
CA PRO A 162 14.72 -24.85 -20.64
C PRO A 162 15.42 -25.00 -22.00
N GLN A 163 14.66 -24.99 -23.11
CA GLN A 163 15.18 -25.12 -24.47
C GLN A 163 15.53 -23.77 -25.10
N ALA A 164 15.33 -22.66 -24.37
CA ALA A 164 15.60 -21.32 -24.86
C ALA A 164 17.11 -21.04 -24.98
N ARG A 165 17.49 -20.47 -26.13
CA ARG A 165 18.90 -20.21 -26.51
C ARG A 165 19.53 -19.04 -25.76
N LEU A 166 18.73 -18.07 -25.33
CA LEU A 166 19.20 -16.89 -24.59
C LEU A 166 18.97 -17.09 -23.08
N ASP A 167 19.75 -16.37 -22.29
CA ASP A 167 19.67 -16.45 -20.82
C ASP A 167 18.68 -15.45 -20.23
N THR A 168 18.36 -14.37 -20.95
CA THR A 168 17.30 -13.44 -20.56
C THR A 168 16.01 -13.78 -21.28
N LEU A 169 14.97 -14.09 -20.50
CA LEU A 169 13.65 -14.52 -20.96
C LEU A 169 12.59 -13.55 -20.43
N CYS A 170 11.85 -12.91 -21.34
CA CYS A 170 10.84 -11.92 -20.98
C CYS A 170 9.46 -12.50 -21.29
N LEU A 171 8.67 -12.77 -20.25
CA LEU A 171 7.44 -13.55 -20.34
C LEU A 171 6.21 -12.67 -20.52
N ALA A 172 5.32 -13.10 -21.41
CA ALA A 172 3.96 -12.59 -21.57
C ALA A 172 2.95 -13.76 -21.61
N ILE A 173 1.71 -13.44 -21.23
CA ILE A 173 0.54 -14.30 -21.42
C ILE A 173 -0.53 -13.45 -22.08
N ASP A 174 -1.02 -13.87 -23.25
CA ASP A 174 -1.92 -13.07 -24.10
C ASP A 174 -1.41 -11.63 -24.30
N GLY A 175 -0.10 -11.48 -24.54
CA GLY A 175 0.55 -10.19 -24.74
C GLY A 175 0.61 -9.28 -23.51
N ARG A 176 0.22 -9.77 -22.32
CA ARG A 176 0.23 -9.03 -21.06
C ARG A 176 1.27 -9.57 -20.09
N ASP A 177 1.75 -8.71 -19.21
CA ASP A 177 2.69 -9.13 -18.17
C ASP A 177 2.03 -10.12 -17.20
N PRO A 178 2.66 -11.28 -16.95
CA PRO A 178 2.19 -12.18 -15.92
C PRO A 178 2.41 -11.56 -14.53
N GLY A 179 1.61 -11.98 -13.55
CA GLY A 179 1.76 -11.53 -12.17
C GLY A 179 3.12 -11.89 -11.58
N ARG A 180 3.61 -11.12 -10.60
CA ARG A 180 4.94 -11.33 -9.99
C ARG A 180 5.15 -12.75 -9.44
N ALA A 181 4.12 -13.31 -8.80
CA ALA A 181 4.17 -14.68 -8.28
C ALA A 181 4.36 -15.73 -9.39
N PHE A 182 3.78 -15.48 -10.57
CA PHE A 182 3.95 -16.33 -11.73
C PHE A 182 5.37 -16.26 -12.28
N VAL A 183 5.92 -15.06 -12.46
CA VAL A 183 7.30 -14.86 -12.91
C VAL A 183 8.28 -15.55 -11.97
N GLU A 184 8.08 -15.40 -10.65
CA GLU A 184 8.92 -16.06 -9.64
C GLU A 184 8.84 -17.59 -9.73
N ALA A 185 7.65 -18.14 -9.96
CA ALA A 185 7.46 -19.58 -10.13
C ALA A 185 8.09 -20.14 -11.43
N MET A 186 8.32 -19.28 -12.44
CA MET A 186 8.95 -19.65 -13.72
C MET A 186 10.46 -19.47 -13.73
N ARG A 187 11.10 -19.13 -12.60
CA ARG A 187 12.57 -19.00 -12.54
C ARG A 187 13.24 -20.33 -12.82
N ILE A 188 14.29 -20.28 -13.63
CA ILE A 188 15.09 -21.44 -14.02
C ILE A 188 16.54 -21.16 -13.62
N PRO A 189 17.29 -22.15 -13.09
CA PRO A 189 18.70 -21.97 -12.79
C PRO A 189 19.47 -21.42 -13.99
N ARG A 190 20.35 -20.44 -13.74
CA ARG A 190 21.22 -19.79 -14.74
C ARG A 190 20.51 -18.96 -15.81
N LYS A 191 19.18 -18.77 -15.75
CA LYS A 191 18.44 -17.87 -16.64
C LYS A 191 17.78 -16.74 -15.86
N ARG A 192 17.77 -15.54 -16.43
CA ARG A 192 17.03 -14.39 -15.93
C ARG A 192 15.64 -14.40 -16.54
N VAL A 193 14.61 -14.55 -15.71
CA VAL A 193 13.22 -14.54 -16.12
C VAL A 193 12.56 -13.29 -15.58
N VAL A 194 12.00 -12.46 -16.46
CA VAL A 194 11.37 -11.17 -16.16
C VAL A 194 10.06 -11.03 -16.92
N ALA A 195 9.28 -9.99 -16.62
CA ALA A 195 8.08 -9.67 -17.41
C ALA A 195 8.44 -9.12 -18.80
N ALA A 196 7.59 -9.32 -19.80
CA ALA A 196 7.82 -8.85 -21.17
C ALA A 196 8.02 -7.33 -21.25
N SER A 197 7.32 -6.57 -20.40
CA SER A 197 7.49 -5.11 -20.31
C SER A 197 8.87 -4.67 -19.83
N GLU A 198 9.69 -5.54 -19.25
CA GLU A 198 11.07 -5.21 -18.88
C GLU A 198 12.03 -5.27 -20.07
N CYS A 199 11.55 -5.71 -21.23
CA CYS A 199 12.35 -5.86 -22.44
C CYS A 199 11.90 -4.90 -23.54
N VAL A 200 12.78 -4.69 -24.51
CA VAL A 200 12.51 -3.95 -25.75
C VAL A 200 12.55 -4.94 -26.89
N ARG A 201 11.45 -5.00 -27.65
CA ARG A 201 11.41 -5.74 -28.92
C ARG A 201 12.14 -4.92 -29.98
N ASP A 202 13.16 -5.52 -30.59
CA ASP A 202 13.90 -4.90 -31.69
C ASP A 202 13.95 -5.90 -32.87
N PRO A 203 13.47 -5.52 -34.07
CA PRO A 203 13.51 -6.39 -35.24
C PRO A 203 14.86 -6.43 -35.96
N ASP A 204 15.78 -5.54 -35.61
CA ASP A 204 17.13 -5.47 -36.15
C ASP A 204 17.91 -6.77 -35.88
N GLU A 205 18.57 -7.32 -36.90
CA GLU A 205 19.29 -8.60 -36.81
C GLU A 205 20.56 -8.51 -35.98
N ASP A 206 21.22 -7.35 -35.99
CA ASP A 206 22.49 -7.15 -35.31
C ASP A 206 22.25 -6.83 -33.82
N ARG A 207 21.20 -6.06 -33.52
CA ARG A 207 20.87 -5.68 -32.12
C ARG A 207 19.99 -6.70 -31.42
N GLY A 208 18.90 -7.10 -32.06
CA GLY A 208 17.84 -7.92 -31.47
C GLY A 208 17.20 -7.38 -30.19
N SER A 209 16.22 -8.12 -29.72
CA SER A 209 15.46 -7.80 -28.50
C SER A 209 16.38 -7.88 -27.28
N ARG A 210 16.18 -6.97 -26.33
CA ARG A 210 17.10 -6.78 -25.19
C ARG A 210 16.40 -6.36 -23.91
N LEU A 211 17.04 -6.61 -22.77
CA LEU A 211 16.57 -6.13 -21.47
C LEU A 211 16.74 -4.61 -21.37
N ARG A 212 15.75 -3.89 -20.83
CA ARG A 212 15.81 -2.42 -20.68
C ARG A 212 16.90 -1.98 -19.71
N ALA A 213 17.04 -2.68 -18.59
CA ALA A 213 17.92 -2.25 -17.50
C ALA A 213 19.41 -2.46 -17.79
N GLY A 214 19.77 -3.54 -18.50
CA GLY A 214 21.18 -3.93 -18.74
C GLY A 214 21.57 -4.12 -20.19
N GLY A 215 20.62 -4.06 -21.13
CA GLY A 215 20.88 -4.22 -22.57
C GLY A 215 21.24 -5.65 -22.98
N GLU A 216 21.16 -6.64 -22.08
CA GLU A 216 21.49 -8.02 -22.40
C GLU A 216 20.54 -8.56 -23.49
N PRO A 217 21.03 -9.36 -24.46
CA PRO A 217 20.19 -10.03 -25.44
C PRO A 217 19.09 -10.84 -24.75
N ALA A 218 17.86 -10.64 -25.21
CA ALA A 218 16.68 -11.21 -24.58
C ALA A 218 15.76 -11.86 -25.60
N LEU A 219 15.09 -12.92 -25.14
CA LEU A 219 14.05 -13.61 -25.87
C LEU A 219 12.70 -13.20 -25.30
N ILE A 220 11.85 -12.60 -26.11
CA ILE A 220 10.47 -12.26 -25.74
C ILE A 220 9.62 -13.50 -25.98
N VAL A 221 9.08 -14.06 -24.92
CA VAL A 221 8.32 -15.30 -24.92
C VAL A 221 6.87 -15.00 -24.56
N ASP A 222 5.93 -15.40 -25.41
CA ASP A 222 4.50 -15.19 -25.19
C ASP A 222 3.70 -16.47 -25.47
N VAL A 223 2.81 -16.82 -24.53
CA VAL A 223 1.82 -17.89 -24.69
C VAL A 223 0.46 -17.25 -24.88
N HIS A 224 -0.16 -17.49 -26.03
CA HIS A 224 -1.35 -16.76 -26.46
C HIS A 224 -2.26 -17.61 -27.35
N ALA A 225 -3.40 -17.04 -27.72
CA ALA A 225 -4.33 -17.60 -28.71
C ALA A 225 -4.81 -19.03 -28.35
N PHE A 226 -5.22 -19.24 -27.10
CA PHE A 226 -5.80 -20.50 -26.69
C PHE A 226 -7.16 -20.75 -27.35
N ARG A 227 -7.34 -21.94 -27.92
CA ARG A 227 -8.57 -22.41 -28.56
C ARG A 227 -9.01 -23.72 -27.89
N PRO A 228 -9.77 -23.64 -26.78
CA PRO A 228 -10.27 -24.80 -26.07
C PRO A 228 -11.34 -25.54 -26.87
N ARG A 229 -11.36 -26.85 -26.74
CA ARG A 229 -12.34 -27.80 -27.26
C ARG A 229 -12.70 -28.81 -26.19
N LYS A 230 -13.87 -29.43 -26.33
CA LYS A 230 -14.21 -30.61 -25.51
C LYS A 230 -13.20 -31.72 -25.80
N GLY A 231 -12.56 -32.21 -24.74
CA GLY A 231 -11.66 -33.36 -24.79
C GLY A 231 -12.43 -34.68 -24.63
N GLU A 232 -11.69 -35.73 -24.28
CA GLU A 232 -12.31 -37.00 -23.91
C GLU A 232 -12.93 -36.90 -22.50
N GLY A 233 -14.19 -37.33 -22.37
CA GLY A 233 -14.94 -37.21 -21.12
C GLY A 233 -15.21 -35.75 -20.73
N GLU A 234 -14.87 -35.38 -19.49
CA GLU A 234 -15.03 -34.02 -18.94
C GLU A 234 -13.75 -33.16 -19.07
N SER A 235 -12.70 -33.69 -19.73
CA SER A 235 -11.44 -32.95 -19.91
C SER A 235 -11.59 -31.82 -20.93
N ILE A 236 -10.81 -30.75 -20.72
CA ILE A 236 -10.65 -29.68 -21.70
C ILE A 236 -9.39 -29.94 -22.51
N ALA A 237 -9.54 -30.04 -23.83
CA ALA A 237 -8.41 -30.11 -24.75
C ALA A 237 -8.33 -28.83 -25.58
N GLY A 238 -7.28 -28.62 -26.36
CA GLY A 238 -7.23 -27.47 -27.25
C GLY A 238 -5.88 -27.24 -27.90
N THR A 239 -5.78 -26.10 -28.58
CA THR A 239 -4.51 -25.62 -29.12
C THR A 239 -4.13 -24.29 -28.51
N VAL A 240 -2.86 -24.09 -28.21
CA VAL A 240 -2.29 -22.83 -27.73
C VAL A 240 -1.07 -22.46 -28.54
N GLU A 241 -0.83 -21.18 -28.76
CA GLU A 241 0.34 -20.70 -29.50
C GLU A 241 1.44 -20.26 -28.53
N TYR A 242 2.66 -20.67 -28.84
CA TYR A 242 3.88 -20.26 -28.17
C TYR A 242 4.75 -19.49 -29.15
N SER A 243 5.21 -18.32 -28.75
CA SER A 243 6.19 -17.55 -29.51
C SER A 243 7.40 -17.24 -28.65
N ALA A 244 8.57 -17.29 -29.27
CA ALA A 244 9.84 -16.92 -28.69
C ALA A 244 10.64 -16.12 -29.72
N TYR A 245 10.69 -14.80 -29.53
CA TYR A 245 11.18 -13.85 -30.50
C TYR A 245 12.41 -13.10 -29.99
N HIS A 246 13.46 -13.03 -30.81
CA HIS A 246 14.61 -12.18 -30.56
C HIS A 246 14.75 -11.09 -31.63
N HIS A 247 14.78 -11.44 -32.92
CA HIS A 247 14.80 -10.50 -34.06
C HIS A 247 14.15 -11.14 -35.29
N ARG A 248 14.11 -10.44 -36.45
CA ARG A 248 13.40 -10.91 -37.65
C ARG A 248 13.85 -12.28 -38.17
N MET A 249 15.15 -12.60 -38.06
CA MET A 249 15.74 -13.91 -38.39
C MET A 249 15.99 -14.83 -37.18
N SER A 250 15.41 -14.54 -36.01
CA SER A 250 15.56 -15.38 -34.82
C SER A 250 14.26 -15.37 -34.05
N GLY A 251 13.40 -16.28 -34.47
CA GLY A 251 12.08 -16.49 -33.92
C GLY A 251 11.73 -17.97 -33.92
N ARG A 252 11.02 -18.42 -32.89
CA ARG A 252 10.42 -19.75 -32.82
C ARG A 252 8.94 -19.61 -32.48
N TYR A 253 8.11 -20.23 -33.30
CA TYR A 253 6.66 -20.20 -33.18
C TYR A 253 6.15 -21.63 -33.20
N LYS A 254 5.39 -22.00 -32.18
CA LYS A 254 4.81 -23.33 -32.05
C LYS A 254 3.31 -23.23 -31.83
N VAL A 255 2.56 -24.12 -32.48
CA VAL A 255 1.19 -24.42 -32.10
C VAL A 255 1.23 -25.74 -31.34
N LEU A 256 0.80 -25.73 -30.09
CA LEU A 256 0.87 -26.85 -29.18
C LEU A 256 -0.54 -27.38 -28.93
N GLU A 257 -0.69 -28.70 -28.96
CA GLU A 257 -1.90 -29.37 -28.48
C GLU A 257 -1.76 -29.61 -26.99
N VAL A 258 -2.79 -29.24 -26.23
CA VAL A 258 -2.79 -29.25 -24.77
C VAL A 258 -4.05 -29.90 -24.24
N VAL A 259 -3.94 -30.54 -23.09
CA VAL A 259 -5.06 -31.19 -22.39
C VAL A 259 -4.99 -30.89 -20.91
N GLU A 260 -6.15 -30.65 -20.30
CA GLU A 260 -6.34 -30.58 -18.86
C GLU A 260 -6.51 -32.00 -18.31
N ALA A 261 -5.53 -32.46 -17.55
CA ALA A 261 -5.58 -33.74 -16.84
C ALA A 261 -5.80 -33.52 -15.33
N GLU A 262 -5.98 -34.62 -14.58
CA GLU A 262 -6.20 -34.57 -13.12
C GLU A 262 -5.08 -33.82 -12.36
N ASP A 263 -3.81 -33.97 -12.80
CA ASP A 263 -2.67 -33.26 -12.19
C ASP A 263 -2.40 -31.87 -12.81
N GLY A 264 -3.31 -31.39 -13.65
CA GLY A 264 -3.23 -30.09 -14.34
C GLY A 264 -2.95 -30.19 -15.84
N TRP A 265 -2.64 -29.03 -16.44
CA TRP A 265 -2.42 -28.91 -17.88
C TRP A 265 -1.14 -29.59 -18.34
N ARG A 266 -1.21 -30.28 -19.49
CA ARG A 266 -0.07 -30.92 -20.14
C ARG A 266 -0.05 -30.61 -21.63
N VAL A 267 1.14 -30.45 -22.19
CA VAL A 267 1.34 -30.37 -23.64
C VAL A 267 1.41 -31.80 -24.17
N VAL A 268 0.51 -32.13 -25.09
CA VAL A 268 0.41 -33.46 -25.71
C VAL A 268 1.42 -33.58 -26.83
N ARG A 269 1.44 -32.62 -27.75
CA ARG A 269 2.37 -32.58 -28.89
C ARG A 269 2.47 -31.21 -29.52
N THR A 270 3.50 -31.03 -30.35
CA THR A 270 3.62 -29.86 -31.22
C THR A 270 2.90 -30.11 -32.54
N VAL A 271 1.85 -29.34 -32.83
CA VAL A 271 1.06 -29.43 -34.06
C VAL A 271 1.78 -28.74 -35.22
N LYS A 272 2.39 -27.58 -34.95
CA LYS A 272 3.15 -26.80 -35.93
C LYS A 272 4.35 -26.20 -35.25
N HIS A 273 5.49 -26.18 -35.95
CA HIS A 273 6.70 -25.51 -35.50
C HIS A 273 7.30 -24.74 -36.68
N VAL A 274 7.51 -23.44 -36.50
CA VAL A 274 8.19 -22.57 -37.45
C VAL A 274 9.35 -21.93 -36.72
N ALA A 275 10.55 -22.07 -37.27
CA ALA A 275 11.74 -21.42 -36.76
C ALA A 275 12.42 -20.65 -37.89
N MET A 276 12.93 -19.46 -37.54
CA MET A 276 13.76 -18.62 -38.40
C MET A 276 15.16 -18.54 -37.78
#